data_AF-A0A0A2LBN4-F1
#
_entry.id   AF-A0A0A2LBN4-F1
#
_cell.length_a   1.000
_cell.length_b   1.000
_cell.length_c   1.000
_cell.angle_alpha   90.00
_cell.angle_beta   90.00
_cell.angle_gamma   90.00
#
_symmetry.space_group_name_H-M   'P 1'
#
loop_
_entity.id
_entity.type
_entity.pdbx_description
1 polymer ?
#
loop_
_entity_poly.entity_id
_entity_poly.type
_entity_poly.pdbx_seq_one_letter_code
_entity_poly.pdbx_strand_id
1 'polypeptide(L)' 'MSEQIENLEDQILRATNAFNLNNNTNIAQLAREFSVPYQRLRAVFTGAEVKPLLPA' A
#
# COMPACT_ATOMS: atom_id res chain seq x y z
N MET A 1 -20.35 -6.04 -18.42
CA MET A 1 -19.10 -5.26 -18.30
C MET A 1 -18.50 -5.64 -16.97
N SER A 2 -17.43 -6.45 -16.96
CA SER A 2 -16.78 -6.83 -15.73
C SER A 2 -16.13 -5.58 -15.16
N GLU A 3 -16.71 -5.02 -14.10
CA GLU A 3 -16.00 -4.08 -13.24
C GLU A 3 -14.69 -4.77 -12.89
N GLN A 4 -13.59 -4.29 -13.48
CA GLN A 4 -12.26 -4.68 -13.05
C GLN A 4 -12.19 -4.21 -11.61
N ILE A 5 -12.45 -5.13 -10.68
CA ILE A 5 -12.17 -4.94 -9.27
C ILE A 5 -10.65 -4.72 -9.26
N GLU A 6 -10.23 -3.47 -9.31
CA GLU A 6 -8.82 -3.13 -9.14
C GLU A 6 -8.43 -3.73 -7.79
N ASN A 7 -7.63 -4.80 -7.84
CA ASN A 7 -7.26 -5.53 -6.66
C ASN A 7 -6.54 -4.57 -5.72
N LEU A 8 -6.79 -4.74 -4.42
CA LEU A 8 -6.11 -3.96 -3.38
C LEU A 8 -4.58 -3.98 -3.57
N GLU A 9 -4.04 -5.08 -4.11
CA GLU A 9 -2.63 -5.24 -4.46
C GLU A 9 -2.16 -4.29 -5.57
N ASP A 10 -2.96 -4.09 -6.63
CA ASP A 10 -2.66 -3.12 -7.68
C ASP A 10 -2.64 -1.68 -7.13
N GLN A 11 -3.56 -1.35 -6.23
CA GLN A 11 -3.59 -0.04 -5.57
C GLN A 11 -2.37 0.17 -4.66
N ILE A 12 -1.95 -0.88 -3.93
CA ILE A 12 -0.72 -0.86 -3.12
C ILE A 12 0.51 -0.66 -4.01
N LEU A 13 0.59 -1.36 -5.14
CA LEU A 13 1.69 -1.24 -6.11
C LEU A 13 1.78 0.17 -6.69
N ARG A 14 0.65 0.77 -7.09
CA ARG A 14 0.62 2.15 -7.61
C ARG A 14 1.02 3.16 -6.56
N ALA A 15 0.51 3.04 -5.33
CA ALA A 15 0.91 3.90 -4.22
C ALA A 15 2.41 3.76 -3.90
N THR A 16 2.96 2.56 -4.00
CA THR A 16 4.38 2.28 -3.77
C THR A 16 5.27 2.88 -4.87
N ASN A 17 4.86 2.76 -6.14
CA ASN A 17 5.55 3.41 -7.25
C ASN A 17 5.49 4.94 -7.14
N ALA A 18 4.35 5.51 -6.77
CA ALA A 18 4.20 6.94 -6.56
C ALA A 18 5.09 7.47 -5.42
N PHE A 19 5.23 6.71 -4.33
CA PHE A 19 6.16 7.01 -3.24
C PHE A 19 7.63 6.96 -3.67
N ASN A 20 8.01 5.96 -4.47
CA ASN A 20 9.39 5.86 -4.98
C ASN A 20 9.73 6.97 -5.98
N LEU A 21 8.76 7.38 -6.81
CA LEU A 21 8.95 8.47 -7.78
C LEU A 21 9.02 9.84 -7.09
N ASN A 22 8.27 10.02 -5.99
CA ASN A 22 8.27 11.25 -5.21
C ASN A 22 8.86 11.01 -3.82
N ASN A 23 10.16 11.27 -3.70
CA ASN A 23 10.95 11.16 -2.46
C ASN A 23 10.41 11.92 -1.23
N ASN A 24 9.37 12.74 -1.38
CA ASN A 24 8.79 13.57 -0.32
C ASN A 24 7.29 13.34 -0.12
N THR A 25 6.73 12.23 -0.61
CA THR A 25 5.30 11.95 -0.49
C THR A 25 4.94 11.32 0.86
N ASN A 26 3.92 11.86 1.53
CA ASN A 26 3.45 11.35 2.80
C ASN A 26 2.60 10.07 2.60
N ILE A 27 2.96 8.98 3.30
CA ILE A 27 2.25 7.69 3.27
C ILE A 27 0.74 7.86 3.57
N ALA A 28 0.37 8.79 4.45
CA ALA A 28 -1.03 9.07 4.78
C ALA A 28 -1.80 9.72 3.63
N GLN A 29 -1.13 10.53 2.80
CA GLN A 29 -1.74 11.08 1.58
C GLN A 29 -1.95 9.98 0.55
N LEU A 30 -0.95 9.13 0.32
CA LEU A 30 -1.05 7.99 -0.61
C LEU A 30 -2.16 7.02 -0.20
N ALA A 31 -2.29 6.73 1.10
CA ALA A 31 -3.37 5.88 1.60
C ALA A 31 -4.77 6.41 1.25
N ARG A 32 -4.95 7.74 1.30
CA ARG A 32 -6.21 8.40 0.92
C ARG A 32 -6.41 8.44 -0.59
N GLU A 33 -5.36 8.77 -1.33
CA GLU A 33 -5.38 8.90 -2.79
C GLU A 33 -5.69 7.57 -3.49
N PHE A 34 -5.07 6.49 -3.01
CA PHE A 34 -5.23 5.15 -3.58
C PHE A 34 -6.31 4.31 -2.88
N SER A 35 -7.05 4.88 -1.92
CA SER A 35 -8.05 4.16 -1.10
C SER A 35 -7.51 2.88 -0.44
N VAL A 36 -6.23 2.89 -0.06
CA VAL A 36 -5.56 1.76 0.58
C VAL A 36 -5.45 2.00 2.08
N PRO A 37 -5.65 0.98 2.94
CA PRO A 37 -5.43 1.11 4.36
C PRO A 37 -4.00 1.58 4.70
N TYR A 38 -3.89 2.66 5.46
CA TYR A 38 -2.59 3.23 5.87
C TYR A 38 -1.65 2.19 6.50
N GLN A 39 -2.19 1.28 7.33
CA GLN A 39 -1.39 0.24 7.97
C GLN A 39 -0.77 -0.73 6.96
N ARG A 40 -1.49 -1.07 5.89
CA ARG A 40 -0.99 -1.94 4.81
C ARG A 40 0.16 -1.24 4.07
N LEU A 41 -0.05 0.01 3.65
CA LEU A 41 1.01 0.79 2.99
C LEU A 41 2.22 0.98 3.89
N ARG A 42 2.01 1.34 5.16
CA ARG A 42 3.09 1.49 6.13
C ARG A 42 3.87 0.18 6.29
N ALA A 43 3.21 -0.97 6.40
CA ALA A 43 3.90 -2.27 6.48
C ALA A 43 4.82 -2.49 5.27
N VAL A 44 4.30 -2.26 4.05
CA VAL A 44 5.05 -2.36 2.79
C VAL A 44 6.23 -1.38 2.75
N PHE A 45 6.02 -0.11 3.10
CA PHE A 45 7.06 0.93 3.06
C PHE A 45 8.15 0.78 4.12
N THR A 46 7.78 0.31 5.31
CA THR A 46 8.74 0.17 6.42
C THR A 46 9.56 -1.13 6.31
N GLY A 47 9.33 -1.94 5.26
CA GLY A 47 9.90 -3.29 5.15
C GLY A 47 9.47 -4.22 6.29
N ALA A 48 8.47 -3.80 7.07
CA ALA A 48 7.82 -4.64 8.04
C ALA A 48 6.92 -5.56 7.22
N GLU A 49 7.52 -6.62 6.64
CA GLU A 49 6.79 -7.85 6.40
C GLU A 49 5.92 -8.05 7.63
N VAL A 50 4.61 -8.05 7.43
CA VAL A 50 3.66 -8.45 8.45
C VAL A 50 4.01 -9.91 8.69
N LYS A 51 4.96 -10.16 9.59
CA LYS A 51 5.36 -11.49 9.99
C LYS A 51 4.03 -12.14 10.33
N PRO A 52 3.58 -13.18 9.59
CA PRO A 52 2.36 -13.86 9.98
C PRO A 52 2.60 -14.23 11.44
N LEU A 53 1.65 -13.89 12.30
CA LEU A 53 1.66 -14.32 13.68
C LEU A 53 1.62 -15.86 13.63
N LEU A 54 2.79 -16.48 13.49
CA LEU A 54 2.99 -17.90 13.62
C LEU A 54 2.70 -18.20 15.08
N PRO A 55 1.75 -19.11 15.38
CA PRO A 55 1.54 -19.54 16.75
C PRO A 55 2.84 -20.22 17.23
N ALA A 56 3.18 -19.92 18.49
CA ALA A 56 4.34 -20.47 19.20
C ALA A 56 4.29 -22.00 19.31
#